data_AF-A0A183EBC3-F1
#
_entry.id   AF-A0A183EBC3-F1
#
_cell.length_a   1.000
_cell.length_b   1.000
_cell.length_c   1.000
_cell.angle_alpha   90.00
_cell.angle_beta   90.00
_cell.angle_gamma   90.00
#
_symmetry.space_group_name_H-M   'P 1'
#
loop_
_entity.id
_entity.type
_entity.pdbx_description
1 polymer ?
#
loop_
_entity_poly.entity_id
_entity_poly.type
_entity_poly.pdbx_seq_one_letter_code
_entity_poly.pdbx_strand_id
1 'polypeptide(L)'
;MGGQSYPLACRIKFICYFQGCGISLHGKYRIATERTVLAMPEAALGLFPDVGGSFFLSRLPYSLGQFMALTGYRSEGADVYHMGLATHYVSSEKLKDLEDELLNTDNKLLSPQKIEHILSTYQMSESEMPEFTLEKRLAQIDYIFCGTTVESVFKKLRNDEDDFGKKQLSIMNKMSPTSLKVIFRQLQLGSKMRFPEVFTMEYRLSQRFVKDHDFHEGCRAILIDKDHKPAWKPATIDEVTEEAIDQYFAPLPDSEELVIKEFEV
;
A
#
# COMPACT_ATOMS: atom_id res chain seq x y z
N MET A 1 7.82 -8.30 10.63
CA MET A 1 7.69 -9.66 10.07
C MET A 1 6.37 -10.21 10.54
N GLY A 2 5.50 -10.67 9.64
CA GLY A 2 4.27 -11.37 10.03
C GLY A 2 4.61 -12.59 10.87
N GLY A 3 3.82 -12.88 11.91
CA GLY A 3 4.12 -13.87 12.95
C GLY A 3 4.11 -15.35 12.51
N GLN A 4 4.67 -15.68 11.36
CA GLN A 4 4.79 -17.05 10.87
C GLN A 4 6.20 -17.62 11.10
N SER A 5 6.25 -18.83 11.66
CA SER A 5 7.47 -19.57 12.02
C SER A 5 8.14 -20.31 10.83
N TYR A 6 7.59 -20.21 9.62
CA TYR A 6 8.12 -20.83 8.40
C TYR A 6 8.38 -19.78 7.31
N PRO A 7 9.41 -19.95 6.46
CA PRO A 7 9.69 -19.02 5.37
C PRO A 7 8.57 -19.06 4.32
N LEU A 8 7.73 -18.02 4.31
CA LEU A 8 6.72 -17.83 3.28
C LEU A 8 7.36 -17.13 2.07
N ALA A 9 7.45 -17.84 0.94
CA ALA A 9 7.73 -17.24 -0.36
C ALA A 9 6.39 -16.93 -1.02
N CYS A 10 6.00 -15.66 -1.10
CA CYS A 10 4.75 -15.27 -1.74
C CYS A 10 5.00 -14.88 -3.20
N ARG A 11 4.30 -15.56 -4.11
CA ARG A 11 4.38 -15.31 -5.55
C ARG A 11 3.46 -14.15 -5.93
N ILE A 12 4.02 -13.00 -6.30
CA ILE A 12 3.24 -11.89 -6.87
C ILE A 12 3.07 -12.18 -8.37
N LYS A 13 2.22 -13.16 -8.70
CA LYS A 13 2.16 -13.69 -10.07
C LYS A 13 1.36 -12.81 -11.03
N PHE A 14 0.35 -12.08 -10.57
CA PHE A 14 -0.47 -11.19 -11.40
C PHE A 14 -1.08 -10.10 -10.52
N ILE A 15 -0.96 -8.84 -10.95
CA ILE A 15 -1.68 -7.65 -10.45
C ILE A 15 -2.15 -7.77 -8.98
N CYS A 16 -1.34 -7.28 -8.04
CA CYS A 16 -1.76 -7.18 -6.64
C CYS A 16 -2.46 -5.85 -6.41
N TYR A 17 -3.79 -5.91 -6.29
CA TYR A 17 -4.59 -4.83 -5.72
C TYR A 17 -5.13 -5.26 -4.35
N PHE A 18 -5.27 -4.31 -3.43
CA PHE A 18 -5.94 -4.48 -2.14
C PHE A 18 -5.38 -5.66 -1.31
N GLN A 19 -6.18 -6.69 -1.06
CA GLN A 19 -5.83 -7.84 -0.20
C GLN A 19 -4.62 -8.64 -0.68
N GLY A 20 -4.30 -8.63 -1.98
CA GLY A 20 -3.10 -9.29 -2.50
C GLY A 20 -1.81 -8.72 -1.90
N CYS A 21 -1.80 -7.43 -1.56
CA CYS A 21 -0.69 -6.75 -0.88
C CYS A 21 -0.55 -7.27 0.56
N GLY A 22 -1.67 -7.42 1.28
CA GLY A 22 -1.66 -7.89 2.67
C GLY A 22 -1.17 -9.32 2.87
N ILE A 23 -1.34 -10.19 1.87
CA ILE A 23 -0.85 -11.57 1.94
C ILE A 23 0.64 -11.66 1.57
N SER A 24 1.12 -10.78 0.69
CA SER A 24 2.46 -10.85 0.11
C SER A 24 3.48 -9.96 0.82
N LEU A 25 3.16 -8.69 1.09
CA LEU A 25 4.13 -7.67 1.50
C LEU A 25 4.65 -7.84 2.93
N HIS A 26 3.93 -8.58 3.77
CA HIS A 26 4.38 -8.93 5.13
C HIS A 26 5.28 -10.16 5.17
N GLY A 27 5.35 -10.89 4.06
CA GLY A 27 6.23 -12.04 3.86
C GLY A 27 7.70 -11.62 3.77
N LYS A 28 8.60 -12.54 4.16
CA LYS A 28 10.04 -12.29 4.09
C LYS A 28 10.50 -12.12 2.64
N TYR A 29 10.02 -12.98 1.75
CA TYR A 29 10.39 -13.02 0.34
C TYR A 29 9.23 -12.57 -0.54
N ARG A 30 9.50 -11.52 -1.34
CA ARG A 30 8.55 -10.86 -2.24
C ARG A 30 9.20 -10.76 -3.62
N ILE A 31 8.69 -11.53 -4.57
CA ILE A 31 9.28 -11.66 -5.91
C ILE A 31 8.40 -10.89 -6.89
N ALA A 32 8.95 -9.83 -7.49
CA ALA A 32 8.34 -9.09 -8.58
C ALA A 32 8.88 -9.55 -9.94
N THR A 33 8.11 -9.27 -10.99
CA THR A 33 8.45 -9.53 -12.40
C THR A 33 8.04 -8.32 -13.23
N GLU A 34 8.34 -8.30 -14.53
CA GLU A 34 7.92 -7.23 -15.44
C GLU A 34 6.38 -7.11 -15.58
N ARG A 35 5.64 -8.12 -15.13
CA ARG A 35 4.17 -8.15 -15.12
C ARG A 35 3.56 -7.70 -13.79
N THR A 36 4.39 -7.44 -12.79
CA THR A 36 3.91 -7.05 -11.47
C THR A 36 3.31 -5.65 -11.55
N VAL A 37 2.11 -5.50 -11.02
CA VAL A 37 1.47 -4.20 -10.79
C VAL A 37 1.02 -4.18 -9.35
N LEU A 38 1.40 -3.13 -8.62
CA LEU A 38 1.02 -2.90 -7.25
C LEU A 38 0.41 -1.51 -7.12
N ALA A 39 -0.81 -1.45 -6.58
CA ALA A 39 -1.45 -0.20 -6.19
C ALA A 39 -2.31 -0.40 -4.94
N MET A 40 -2.49 0.71 -4.24
CA MET A 40 -3.43 0.85 -3.12
C MET A 40 -4.44 1.96 -3.51
N PRO A 41 -5.45 1.67 -4.35
CA PRO A 41 -6.40 2.66 -4.86
C PRO A 41 -7.64 2.81 -3.96
N GLU A 42 -7.55 2.45 -2.68
CA GLU A 42 -8.66 2.44 -1.71
C GLU A 42 -9.33 3.82 -1.56
N ALA A 43 -8.57 4.91 -1.66
CA ALA A 43 -9.11 6.27 -1.60
C ALA A 43 -10.16 6.56 -2.69
N ALA A 44 -10.02 5.91 -3.85
CA ALA A 44 -10.97 6.05 -4.96
C ALA A 44 -12.29 5.31 -4.71
N LEU A 45 -12.28 4.31 -3.83
CA LEU A 45 -13.45 3.53 -3.43
C LEU A 45 -14.12 4.07 -2.16
N GLY A 46 -13.63 5.16 -1.58
CA GLY A 46 -14.10 5.62 -0.27
C GLY A 46 -13.64 4.70 0.85
N LEU A 47 -12.39 4.21 0.78
CA LEU A 47 -11.77 3.35 1.78
C LEU A 47 -10.33 3.83 2.07
N PHE A 48 -9.55 3.04 2.81
CA PHE A 48 -8.16 3.33 3.22
C PHE A 48 -7.27 2.10 2.99
N PRO A 49 -5.95 2.23 2.81
CA PRO A 49 -5.04 1.10 2.67
C PRO A 49 -5.08 0.19 3.90
N ASP A 50 -5.81 -0.91 3.80
CA ASP A 50 -6.02 -1.88 4.86
C ASP A 50 -4.98 -3.00 4.79
N VAL A 51 -5.25 -4.12 5.47
CA VAL A 51 -4.42 -5.34 5.46
C VAL A 51 -2.93 -5.13 5.80
N GLY A 52 -2.65 -4.20 6.71
CA GLY A 52 -1.32 -3.77 7.13
C GLY A 52 -0.69 -2.74 6.19
N GLY A 53 -1.47 -2.13 5.29
CA GLY A 53 -1.12 -0.99 4.44
C GLY A 53 -0.43 0.11 5.22
N SER A 54 -0.99 0.46 6.37
CA SER A 54 -0.42 1.48 7.26
C SER A 54 0.98 1.12 7.78
N PHE A 55 1.34 -0.16 7.84
CA PHE A 55 2.65 -0.59 8.30
C PHE A 55 3.71 -0.43 7.22
N PHE A 56 3.51 -1.02 6.03
CA PHE A 56 4.55 -1.00 4.99
C PHE A 56 4.63 0.33 4.26
N LEU A 57 3.50 1.00 3.96
CA LEU A 57 3.49 2.29 3.26
C LEU A 57 4.18 3.38 4.09
N SER A 58 3.91 3.42 5.40
CA SER A 58 4.50 4.42 6.29
C SER A 58 6.02 4.29 6.48
N ARG A 59 6.61 3.18 6.02
CA ARG A 59 8.04 2.88 6.12
C ARG A 59 8.77 3.01 4.78
N LEU A 60 8.07 3.34 3.70
CA LEU A 60 8.71 3.63 2.42
C LEU A 60 9.47 4.97 2.50
N PRO A 61 10.65 5.06 1.87
CA PRO A 61 11.43 6.30 1.85
C PRO A 61 10.74 7.37 0.97
N TYR A 62 11.22 8.62 1.06
CA TYR A 62 10.82 9.74 0.19
C TYR A 62 9.30 10.01 0.14
N SER A 63 8.59 9.71 1.23
CA SER A 63 7.12 9.85 1.31
C SER A 63 6.37 9.05 0.22
N LEU A 64 7.02 8.02 -0.37
CA LEU A 64 6.43 7.23 -1.45
C LEU A 64 5.14 6.53 -1.01
N GLY A 65 5.06 6.09 0.25
CA GLY A 65 3.85 5.48 0.77
C GLY A 65 2.66 6.43 0.85
N GLN A 66 2.89 7.69 1.25
CA GLN A 66 1.84 8.73 1.24
C GLN A 66 1.41 9.04 -0.20
N PHE A 67 2.38 9.20 -1.10
CA PHE A 67 2.10 9.41 -2.52
C PHE A 67 1.24 8.28 -3.10
N MET A 68 1.63 7.02 -2.89
CA MET A 68 0.87 5.86 -3.39
C MET A 68 -0.54 5.80 -2.79
N ALA A 69 -0.66 5.96 -1.48
CA ALA A 69 -1.93 5.82 -0.76
C ALA A 69 -2.95 6.91 -1.12
N LEU A 70 -2.49 8.15 -1.30
CA LEU A 70 -3.37 9.28 -1.58
C LEU A 70 -3.74 9.39 -3.06
N THR A 71 -2.87 8.94 -3.96
CA THR A 71 -3.09 9.05 -5.41
C THR A 71 -3.56 7.73 -6.04
N GLY A 72 -3.43 6.60 -5.35
CA GLY A 72 -3.65 5.28 -5.93
C GLY A 72 -2.63 4.92 -7.00
N TYR A 73 -1.40 5.47 -6.91
CA TYR A 73 -0.36 5.26 -7.92
C TYR A 73 -0.09 3.76 -8.16
N ARG A 74 -0.01 3.39 -9.45
CA ARG A 74 0.27 2.03 -9.91
C ARG A 74 1.77 1.91 -10.14
N SER A 75 2.45 1.24 -9.22
CA SER A 75 3.86 0.85 -9.38
C SER A 75 3.93 -0.42 -10.22
N GLU A 76 4.72 -0.38 -11.30
CA GLU A 76 4.79 -1.46 -12.28
C GLU A 76 6.21 -2.03 -12.37
N GLY A 77 6.31 -3.35 -12.54
CA GLY A 77 7.55 -4.05 -12.79
C GLY A 77 8.65 -3.75 -11.76
N ALA A 78 9.78 -3.25 -12.27
CA ALA A 78 10.98 -2.96 -11.49
C ALA A 78 10.76 -1.84 -10.47
N ASP A 79 9.79 -0.93 -10.67
CA ASP A 79 9.51 0.13 -9.69
C ASP A 79 9.12 -0.46 -8.33
N VAL A 80 8.40 -1.59 -8.31
CA VAL A 80 8.03 -2.27 -7.07
C VAL A 80 9.27 -2.76 -6.30
N TYR A 81 10.30 -3.19 -7.02
CA TYR A 81 11.60 -3.55 -6.43
C TYR A 81 12.35 -2.31 -5.93
N HIS A 82 12.51 -1.29 -6.78
CA HIS A 82 13.24 -0.05 -6.44
C HIS A 82 12.63 0.69 -5.26
N MET A 83 11.30 0.64 -5.11
CA MET A 83 10.59 1.23 -3.97
C MET A 83 10.75 0.42 -2.68
N GLY A 84 11.35 -0.77 -2.72
CA GLY A 84 11.53 -1.65 -1.57
C GLY A 84 10.29 -2.48 -1.20
N LEU A 85 9.28 -2.53 -2.09
CA LEU A 85 8.06 -3.32 -1.90
C LEU A 85 8.28 -4.79 -2.31
N ALA A 86 9.18 -5.05 -3.26
CA ALA A 86 9.68 -6.38 -3.58
C ALA A 86 11.13 -6.54 -3.11
N THR A 87 11.48 -7.76 -2.68
CA THR A 87 12.87 -8.12 -2.32
C THR A 87 13.70 -8.58 -3.50
N HIS A 88 13.03 -9.13 -4.51
CA HIS A 88 13.66 -9.77 -5.65
C HIS A 88 12.89 -9.39 -6.91
N TYR A 89 13.60 -9.30 -8.02
CA TYR A 89 13.05 -9.04 -9.34
C TYR A 89 13.55 -10.10 -10.32
N VAL A 90 12.62 -10.88 -10.86
CA VAL A 90 12.91 -12.05 -11.70
C VAL A 90 12.13 -11.92 -13.00
N SER A 91 12.73 -12.27 -14.14
CA SER A 91 12.00 -12.34 -15.42
C SER A 91 10.86 -13.35 -15.31
N SER A 92 9.66 -13.00 -15.78
CA SER A 92 8.50 -13.90 -15.71
C SER A 92 8.72 -15.24 -16.42
N GLU A 93 9.61 -15.27 -17.42
CA GLU A 93 9.98 -16.49 -18.16
C GLU A 93 10.69 -17.51 -17.26
N LYS A 94 11.52 -17.03 -16.32
CA LYS A 94 12.27 -17.87 -15.38
C LYS A 94 11.49 -18.22 -14.11
N LEU A 95 10.29 -17.67 -13.94
CA LEU A 95 9.50 -17.84 -12.72
C LEU A 95 9.01 -19.28 -12.52
N LYS A 96 8.82 -20.03 -13.60
CA LYS A 96 8.46 -21.46 -13.51
C LYS A 96 9.65 -22.28 -13.02
N ASP A 97 10.83 -22.05 -13.59
CA ASP A 97 12.05 -22.75 -13.20
C ASP A 97 12.39 -22.47 -11.73
N LEU A 98 12.25 -21.23 -11.28
CA LEU A 98 12.42 -20.86 -9.88
C LEU A 98 11.46 -21.61 -8.94
N GLU A 99 10.18 -21.70 -9.34
CA GLU A 99 9.16 -22.45 -8.58
C GLU A 99 9.52 -23.94 -8.52
N ASP A 100 9.90 -24.53 -9.65
CA ASP A 100 10.31 -25.93 -9.74
C ASP A 100 11.57 -26.20 -8.89
N GLU A 101 12.55 -25.30 -8.84
CA GLU A 101 13.73 -25.45 -7.99
C GLU A 101 13.39 -25.37 -6.49
N LEU A 102 12.52 -24.43 -6.10
CA LEU A 102 12.06 -24.32 -4.72
C LEU A 102 11.27 -25.57 -4.28
N LEU A 103 10.40 -26.11 -5.15
CA LEU A 103 9.60 -27.30 -4.86
C LEU A 103 10.43 -28.60 -4.81
N ASN A 104 11.47 -28.69 -5.64
CA ASN A 104 12.36 -29.86 -5.69
C ASN A 104 13.47 -29.85 -4.63
N THR A 105 13.64 -28.74 -3.92
CA THR A 105 14.61 -28.66 -2.81
C THR A 105 14.08 -29.44 -1.61
N ASP A 106 14.89 -30.37 -1.07
CA ASP A 106 14.51 -31.15 0.12
C ASP A 106 14.17 -30.23 1.29
N ASN A 107 12.98 -30.41 1.88
CA ASN A 107 12.50 -29.66 3.04
C ASN A 107 13.48 -29.66 4.22
N LYS A 108 14.28 -30.71 4.39
CA LYS A 108 15.30 -30.78 5.46
C LYS A 108 16.48 -29.82 5.21
N LEU A 109 16.68 -29.42 3.96
CA LEU A 109 17.73 -28.49 3.52
C LEU A 109 17.19 -27.07 3.29
N LEU A 110 15.87 -26.88 3.35
CA LEU A 110 15.23 -25.56 3.27
C LEU A 110 15.53 -24.74 4.52
N SER A 111 16.66 -24.04 4.47
CA SER A 111 16.99 -22.95 5.39
C SER A 111 16.75 -21.59 4.72
N PRO A 112 16.57 -20.51 5.49
CA PRO A 112 16.51 -19.16 4.91
C PRO A 112 17.70 -18.83 4.01
N GLN A 113 18.90 -19.32 4.34
CA GLN A 113 20.10 -19.12 3.54
C GLN A 113 20.03 -19.85 2.19
N LYS A 114 19.47 -21.07 2.17
CA LYS A 114 19.30 -21.83 0.93
C LYS A 114 18.27 -21.16 0.02
N ILE A 115 17.17 -20.67 0.59
CA ILE A 115 16.14 -19.93 -0.16
C ILE A 115 16.74 -18.65 -0.75
N GLU A 116 17.48 -17.88 0.05
CA GLU A 116 18.19 -16.67 -0.42
C GLU A 116 19.13 -16.99 -1.59
N HIS A 117 19.88 -18.08 -1.48
CA HIS A 117 20.80 -18.50 -2.53
C HIS A 117 20.08 -18.85 -3.84
N ILE A 118 18.98 -19.61 -3.76
CA ILE A 118 18.14 -19.92 -4.93
C ILE A 118 17.62 -18.62 -5.55
N LEU A 119 16.99 -17.76 -4.75
CA LEU A 119 16.43 -16.49 -5.23
C LEU A 119 17.50 -15.59 -5.88
N SER A 120 18.69 -15.51 -5.29
CA SER A 120 19.81 -14.73 -5.84
C SER A 120 20.30 -15.23 -7.20
N THR A 121 20.13 -16.52 -7.50
CA THR A 121 20.51 -17.12 -8.80
C THR A 121 19.54 -16.72 -9.91
N TYR A 122 18.27 -16.48 -9.57
CA TYR A 122 17.23 -16.05 -10.50
C TYR A 122 17.05 -14.53 -10.56
N GLN A 123 17.61 -13.80 -9.60
CA GLN A 123 17.60 -12.34 -9.54
C GLN A 123 18.18 -11.75 -10.83
N MET A 124 17.45 -10.82 -11.43
CA MET A 124 17.94 -10.05 -12.57
C MET A 124 19.12 -9.17 -12.12
N SER A 125 20.18 -9.14 -12.93
CA SER A 125 21.35 -8.30 -12.64
C SER A 125 20.97 -6.81 -12.67
N GLU A 126 21.65 -6.00 -11.86
CA GLU A 126 21.39 -4.55 -11.81
C GLU A 126 21.57 -3.88 -13.17
N SER A 127 22.50 -4.36 -14.01
CA SER A 127 22.73 -3.84 -15.36
C SER A 127 21.61 -4.17 -16.36
N GLU A 128 20.83 -5.21 -16.11
CA GLU A 128 19.71 -5.62 -16.98
C GLU A 128 18.35 -5.13 -16.46
N MET A 129 18.28 -4.74 -15.19
CA MET A 129 17.05 -4.30 -14.56
C MET A 129 16.60 -2.94 -15.13
N PRO A 130 15.31 -2.77 -15.45
CA PRO A 130 14.78 -1.46 -15.82
C PRO A 130 15.04 -0.39 -14.75
N GLU A 131 15.39 0.81 -15.19
CA GLU A 131 15.59 1.96 -14.30
C GLU A 131 14.32 2.31 -13.52
N PHE A 132 14.50 2.89 -12.33
CA PHE A 132 13.38 3.35 -11.52
C PHE A 132 12.68 4.55 -12.17
N THR A 133 11.41 4.41 -12.55
CA THR A 133 10.71 5.44 -13.32
C THR A 133 10.51 6.74 -12.53
N LEU A 134 10.45 6.66 -11.20
CA LEU A 134 10.25 7.80 -10.31
C LEU A 134 11.56 8.41 -9.80
N GLU A 135 12.74 7.90 -10.16
CA GLU A 135 14.04 8.36 -9.65
C GLU A 135 14.18 9.89 -9.70
N LYS A 136 13.91 10.47 -10.89
CA LYS A 136 14.00 11.93 -11.12
C LYS A 136 12.91 12.74 -10.40
N ARG A 137 11.87 12.08 -9.90
CA ARG A 137 10.72 12.68 -9.21
C ARG A 137 10.78 12.49 -7.70
N LEU A 138 11.70 11.70 -7.16
CA LEU A 138 11.79 11.41 -5.72
C LEU A 138 11.83 12.66 -4.85
N ALA A 139 12.68 13.63 -5.19
CA ALA A 139 12.78 14.88 -4.44
C ALA A 139 11.47 15.71 -4.49
N GLN A 140 10.79 15.72 -5.65
CA GLN A 140 9.52 16.41 -5.83
C GLN A 140 8.39 15.71 -5.05
N ILE A 141 8.33 14.38 -5.12
CA ILE A 141 7.37 13.55 -4.38
C ILE A 141 7.57 13.77 -2.88
N ASP A 142 8.80 13.65 -2.39
CA ASP A 142 9.07 13.82 -0.97
C ASP A 142 8.68 15.23 -0.52
N TYR A 143 9.11 16.27 -1.25
CA TYR A 143 8.73 17.65 -0.94
C TYR A 143 7.20 17.84 -0.88
N ILE A 144 6.45 17.28 -1.82
CA ILE A 144 4.99 17.44 -1.88
C ILE A 144 4.29 16.67 -0.75
N PHE A 145 4.66 15.40 -0.55
CA PHE A 145 3.93 14.45 0.28
C PHE A 145 4.45 14.35 1.72
N CYS A 146 5.58 14.97 2.07
CA CYS A 146 6.11 15.04 3.45
C CYS A 146 5.38 16.05 4.36
N GLY A 147 4.16 16.48 3.99
CA GLY A 147 3.37 17.46 4.73
C GLY A 147 2.99 17.01 6.15
N THR A 148 2.39 17.93 6.92
CA THR A 148 1.81 17.62 8.25
C THR A 148 0.30 17.35 8.19
N THR A 149 -0.36 17.77 7.10
CA THR A 149 -1.79 17.53 6.84
C THR A 149 -2.04 17.33 5.34
N VAL A 150 -3.21 16.79 4.97
CA VAL A 150 -3.62 16.64 3.56
C VAL A 150 -3.78 17.98 2.86
N GLU A 151 -4.29 19.00 3.55
CA GLU A 151 -4.42 20.37 3.03
C GLU A 151 -3.06 20.94 2.65
N SER A 152 -2.01 20.63 3.43
CA SER A 152 -0.65 21.05 3.10
C SER A 152 -0.15 20.39 1.81
N VAL A 153 -0.52 19.13 1.55
CA VAL A 153 -0.24 18.42 0.28
C VAL A 153 -0.98 19.09 -0.87
N PHE A 154 -2.29 19.34 -0.73
CA PHE A 154 -3.07 20.06 -1.74
C PHE A 154 -2.51 21.45 -2.03
N LYS A 155 -2.07 22.19 -1.01
CA LYS A 155 -1.45 23.51 -1.17
C LYS A 155 -0.17 23.43 -1.99
N LYS A 156 0.71 22.46 -1.68
CA LYS A 156 1.95 22.25 -2.44
C LYS A 156 1.65 21.84 -3.89
N LEU A 157 0.70 20.94 -4.11
CA LEU A 157 0.27 20.51 -5.44
C LEU A 157 -0.35 21.65 -6.28
N ARG A 158 -1.14 22.53 -5.67
CA ARG A 158 -1.72 23.71 -6.36
C ARG A 158 -0.65 24.72 -6.78
N ASN A 159 0.45 24.79 -6.05
CA ASN A 159 1.58 25.67 -6.32
C ASN A 159 2.65 25.02 -7.20
N ASP A 160 2.51 23.74 -7.55
CA ASP A 160 3.45 23.04 -8.41
C ASP A 160 3.11 23.30 -9.88
N GLU A 161 4.04 23.91 -10.60
CA GLU A 161 3.89 24.23 -12.02
C GLU A 161 4.23 23.05 -12.93
N ASP A 162 4.89 22.01 -12.42
CA ASP A 162 5.25 20.82 -13.17
C ASP A 162 4.01 19.95 -13.46
N ASP A 163 4.00 19.31 -14.64
CA ASP A 163 2.88 18.49 -15.10
C ASP A 163 2.62 17.28 -14.19
N PHE A 164 3.63 16.77 -13.49
CA PHE A 164 3.46 15.72 -12.49
C PHE A 164 2.55 16.21 -11.35
N GLY A 165 2.84 17.37 -10.75
CA GLY A 165 2.06 17.94 -9.66
C GLY A 165 0.62 18.21 -10.08
N LYS A 166 0.42 18.82 -11.25
CA LYS A 166 -0.92 19.06 -11.82
C LYS A 166 -1.71 17.77 -12.03
N LYS A 167 -1.05 16.71 -12.50
CA LYS A 167 -1.66 15.39 -12.66
C LYS A 167 -2.07 14.79 -11.31
N GLN A 168 -1.20 14.82 -10.31
CA GLN A 168 -1.52 14.29 -8.98
C GLN A 168 -2.65 15.08 -8.32
N LEU A 169 -2.69 16.40 -8.49
CA LEU A 169 -3.79 17.24 -8.01
C LEU A 169 -5.13 16.82 -8.63
N SER A 170 -5.16 16.63 -9.95
CA SER A 170 -6.36 16.18 -10.67
C SER A 170 -6.85 14.80 -10.21
N ILE A 171 -5.91 13.90 -9.89
CA ILE A 171 -6.21 12.58 -9.34
C ILE A 171 -6.79 12.70 -7.92
N MET A 172 -6.12 13.41 -7.02
CA MET A 172 -6.56 13.55 -5.63
C MET A 172 -7.91 14.26 -5.49
N ASN A 173 -8.22 15.22 -6.37
CA ASN A 173 -9.53 15.88 -6.40
C ASN A 173 -10.71 14.94 -6.72
N LYS A 174 -10.45 13.73 -7.21
CA LYS A 174 -11.49 12.71 -7.50
C LYS A 174 -11.67 11.70 -6.38
N MET A 175 -10.79 11.69 -5.38
CA MET A 175 -10.83 10.74 -4.27
C MET A 175 -11.79 11.21 -3.18
N SER A 176 -12.24 10.28 -2.33
CA SER A 176 -13.05 10.62 -1.16
C SER A 176 -12.26 11.54 -0.21
N PRO A 177 -12.77 12.75 0.11
CA PRO A 177 -12.09 13.66 1.04
C PRO A 177 -11.87 13.05 2.42
N THR A 178 -12.86 12.32 2.93
CA THR A 178 -12.77 11.58 4.20
C THR A 178 -11.64 10.56 4.14
N SER A 179 -11.59 9.77 3.06
CA SER A 179 -10.55 8.76 2.86
C SER A 179 -9.17 9.38 2.85
N LEU A 180 -8.96 10.46 2.11
CA LEU A 180 -7.65 11.14 2.05
C LEU A 180 -7.16 11.57 3.45
N LYS A 181 -8.03 12.18 4.26
CA LYS A 181 -7.68 12.57 5.64
C LYS A 181 -7.39 11.38 6.54
N VAL A 182 -8.22 10.34 6.48
CA VAL A 182 -8.01 9.12 7.27
C VAL A 182 -6.69 8.46 6.88
N ILE A 183 -6.43 8.26 5.59
CA ILE A 183 -5.20 7.64 5.08
C ILE A 183 -3.97 8.38 5.58
N PHE A 184 -3.99 9.70 5.48
CA PHE A 184 -2.87 10.52 5.89
C PHE A 184 -2.54 10.34 7.38
N ARG A 185 -3.56 10.38 8.24
CA ARG A 185 -3.42 10.13 9.70
C ARG A 185 -3.04 8.68 9.99
N GLN A 186 -3.62 7.73 9.27
CA GLN A 186 -3.37 6.30 9.38
C GLN A 186 -1.88 5.99 9.14
N LEU A 187 -1.28 6.53 8.09
CA LEU A 187 0.13 6.34 7.77
C LEU A 187 1.05 7.02 8.80
N GLN A 188 0.68 8.21 9.29
CA GLN A 188 1.42 8.87 10.37
C GLN A 188 1.44 8.04 11.67
N LEU A 189 0.28 7.49 12.08
CA LEU A 189 0.18 6.62 13.25
C LEU A 189 0.90 5.28 13.02
N GLY A 190 0.69 4.66 11.86
CA GLY A 190 1.28 3.38 11.47
C GLY A 190 2.82 3.39 11.47
N SER A 191 3.45 4.54 11.21
CA SER A 191 4.91 4.70 11.30
C SER A 191 5.47 4.47 12.71
N LYS A 192 4.65 4.68 13.74
CA LYS A 192 5.02 4.60 15.16
C LYS A 192 4.49 3.33 15.85
N MET A 193 3.62 2.57 15.19
CA MET A 193 3.00 1.37 15.71
C MET A 193 3.80 0.11 15.42
N ARG A 194 3.70 -0.87 16.31
CA ARG A 194 4.13 -2.24 16.11
C ARG A 194 3.21 -2.95 15.12
N PHE A 195 3.70 -4.03 14.53
CA PHE A 195 2.97 -4.76 13.49
C PHE A 195 1.57 -5.26 13.93
N PRO A 196 1.36 -5.82 15.13
CA PRO A 196 0.00 -6.21 15.55
C PRO A 196 -0.93 -5.01 15.76
N GLU A 197 -0.40 -3.90 16.29
CA GLU A 197 -1.18 -2.71 16.65
C GLU A 197 -1.82 -2.05 15.42
N VAL A 198 -1.15 -2.12 14.25
CA VAL A 198 -1.72 -1.56 13.02
C VAL A 198 -3.03 -2.24 12.62
N PHE A 199 -3.17 -3.55 12.86
CA PHE A 199 -4.39 -4.27 12.51
C PHE A 199 -5.53 -3.91 13.44
N THR A 200 -5.27 -3.64 14.72
CA THR A 200 -6.28 -3.11 15.64
C THR A 200 -6.77 -1.73 15.16
N MET A 201 -5.86 -0.84 14.77
CA MET A 201 -6.22 0.45 14.18
C MET A 201 -7.03 0.27 12.88
N GLU A 202 -6.55 -0.51 11.94
CA GLU A 202 -7.21 -0.74 10.65
C GLU A 202 -8.57 -1.43 10.81
N TYR A 203 -8.73 -2.31 11.81
CA TYR A 203 -10.00 -2.90 12.14
C TYR A 203 -11.02 -1.84 12.55
N ARG A 204 -10.66 -0.92 13.45
CA ARG A 204 -11.51 0.23 13.82
C ARG A 204 -11.95 1.07 12.63
N LEU A 205 -11.01 1.33 11.72
CA LEU A 205 -11.29 2.04 10.48
C LEU A 205 -12.29 1.25 9.64
N SER A 206 -12.04 -0.03 9.40
CA SER A 206 -12.91 -0.89 8.57
C SER A 206 -14.37 -0.91 9.05
N GLN A 207 -14.60 -1.03 10.37
CA GLN A 207 -15.94 -1.08 10.94
C GLN A 207 -16.74 0.21 10.74
N ARG A 208 -16.04 1.34 10.56
CA ARG A 208 -16.64 2.66 10.34
C ARG A 208 -16.82 2.95 8.86
N PHE A 209 -15.84 2.64 8.03
CA PHE A 209 -15.96 2.78 6.58
C PHE A 209 -17.10 1.94 6.01
N VAL A 210 -17.29 0.70 6.48
CA VAL A 210 -18.40 -0.16 6.02
C VAL A 210 -19.78 0.41 6.38
N LYS A 211 -19.86 1.31 7.36
CA LYS A 211 -21.10 2.00 7.74
C LYS A 211 -21.21 3.40 7.13
N ASP A 212 -20.13 3.90 6.52
CA ASP A 212 -20.06 5.26 6.02
C ASP A 212 -20.57 5.37 4.58
N HIS A 213 -21.00 6.57 4.21
CA HIS A 213 -21.54 6.89 2.91
C HIS A 213 -20.55 6.59 1.76
N ASP A 214 -19.31 7.06 1.90
CA ASP A 214 -18.36 7.09 0.79
C ASP A 214 -17.95 5.69 0.32
N PHE A 215 -17.88 4.70 1.22
CA PHE A 215 -17.59 3.33 0.80
C PHE A 215 -18.68 2.77 -0.13
N HIS A 216 -19.95 2.96 0.22
CA HIS A 216 -21.07 2.51 -0.60
C HIS A 216 -21.14 3.26 -1.93
N GLU A 217 -20.92 4.58 -1.91
CA GLU A 217 -20.92 5.41 -3.10
C GLU A 217 -19.73 5.09 -4.04
N GLY A 218 -18.55 4.86 -3.49
CA GLY A 218 -17.38 4.43 -4.26
C GLY A 218 -17.59 3.05 -4.89
N CYS A 219 -18.16 2.10 -4.14
CA CYS A 219 -18.56 0.80 -4.67
C CYS A 219 -19.58 0.94 -5.81
N ARG A 220 -20.59 1.81 -5.64
CA ARG A 220 -21.57 2.10 -6.68
C ARG A 220 -20.88 2.64 -7.94
N ALA A 221 -20.11 3.71 -7.82
CA ALA A 221 -19.50 4.42 -8.94
C ALA A 221 -18.46 3.59 -9.72
N ILE A 222 -17.69 2.73 -9.03
CA ILE A 222 -16.57 1.99 -9.62
C ILE A 222 -16.94 0.55 -10.00
N LEU A 223 -17.72 -0.15 -9.19
CA LEU A 223 -17.94 -1.59 -9.34
C LEU A 223 -19.32 -1.93 -9.90
N ILE A 224 -20.35 -1.20 -9.51
CA ILE A 224 -21.74 -1.49 -9.87
C ILE A 224 -22.12 -0.75 -11.15
N ASP A 225 -22.21 0.58 -11.08
CA ASP A 225 -22.68 1.43 -12.18
C ASP A 225 -21.54 1.75 -13.17
N LYS A 226 -20.29 1.72 -12.69
CA LYS A 226 -19.08 2.00 -13.48
C LYS A 226 -19.10 3.35 -14.20
N ASP A 227 -19.75 4.34 -13.59
CA ASP A 227 -19.82 5.70 -14.12
C ASP A 227 -18.56 6.53 -13.81
N HIS A 228 -17.74 6.08 -12.85
CA HIS A 228 -16.58 6.78 -12.32
C HIS A 228 -16.88 8.22 -11.86
N LYS A 229 -18.09 8.46 -11.34
CA LYS A 229 -18.58 9.76 -10.85
C LYS A 229 -19.17 9.63 -9.45
N PRO A 230 -18.33 9.31 -8.44
CA PRO A 230 -18.79 9.23 -7.06
C PRO A 230 -19.19 10.62 -6.54
N ALA A 231 -20.33 10.68 -5.85
CA ALA A 231 -20.83 11.86 -5.17
C ALA A 231 -20.43 11.83 -3.68
N TRP A 232 -19.17 12.14 -3.39
CA TRP A 232 -18.61 12.07 -2.03
C TRP A 232 -19.34 12.95 -1.01
N LYS A 233 -19.37 12.49 0.24
CA LYS A 233 -19.94 13.22 1.37
C LYS A 233 -19.01 13.15 2.58
N PRO A 234 -18.40 14.28 2.98
CA PRO A 234 -18.46 15.61 2.36
C PRO A 234 -17.78 15.68 0.98
N ALA A 235 -18.09 16.75 0.22
CA ALA A 235 -17.64 16.88 -1.17
C ALA A 235 -16.23 17.44 -1.29
N THR A 236 -15.76 18.17 -0.26
CA THR A 236 -14.45 18.81 -0.26
C THR A 236 -13.64 18.50 1.01
N ILE A 237 -12.32 18.64 0.93
CA ILE A 237 -11.41 18.39 2.06
C ILE A 237 -11.67 19.33 3.23
N ASP A 238 -11.99 20.59 2.93
CA ASP A 238 -12.18 21.64 3.96
C ASP A 238 -13.45 21.40 4.79
N GLU A 239 -14.40 20.63 4.28
CA GLU A 239 -15.64 20.24 4.99
C GLU A 239 -15.45 19.04 5.93
N VAL A 240 -14.34 18.30 5.81
CA VAL A 240 -14.05 17.17 6.69
C VAL A 240 -13.46 17.69 7.99
N THR A 241 -14.22 17.60 9.08
CA THR A 241 -13.77 18.08 10.40
C THR A 241 -12.82 17.09 11.08
N GLU A 242 -11.95 17.60 11.95
CA GLU A 242 -11.06 16.72 12.73
C GLU A 242 -11.84 15.82 13.68
N GLU A 243 -12.98 16.27 14.22
CA GLU A 243 -13.84 15.46 15.07
C GLU A 243 -14.42 14.26 14.29
N ALA A 244 -14.77 14.44 13.02
CA ALA A 244 -15.22 13.34 12.17
C ALA A 244 -14.10 12.31 11.96
N ILE A 245 -12.86 12.78 11.74
CA ILE A 245 -11.69 11.92 11.62
C ILE A 245 -11.38 11.21 12.94
N ASP A 246 -11.48 11.89 14.08
CA ASP A 246 -11.27 11.28 15.41
C ASP A 246 -12.20 10.09 15.64
N GLN A 247 -13.45 10.17 15.18
CA GLN A 247 -14.38 9.06 15.29
C GLN A 247 -13.86 7.81 14.58
N TYR A 248 -13.20 7.93 13.42
CA TYR A 248 -12.64 6.79 12.70
C TYR A 248 -11.63 5.98 13.54
N PHE A 249 -10.79 6.68 14.32
CA PHE A 249 -9.71 6.06 15.10
C PHE A 249 -10.08 5.72 16.54
N ALA A 250 -11.23 6.19 17.01
CA ALA A 250 -11.71 5.94 18.36
C ALA A 250 -11.84 4.42 18.63
N PRO A 251 -11.55 3.96 19.86
CA PRO A 251 -11.81 2.58 20.26
C PRO A 251 -13.24 2.15 19.96
N LEU A 252 -13.42 0.87 19.64
CA LEU A 252 -14.72 0.21 19.63
C LEU A 252 -15.08 -0.22 21.06
N PRO A 253 -16.35 -0.62 21.31
CA PRO A 253 -16.69 -1.28 22.57
C PRO A 253 -15.79 -2.49 22.83
N ASP A 254 -15.43 -2.76 24.08
CA ASP A 254 -14.51 -3.85 24.46
C ASP A 254 -14.91 -5.23 23.88
N SER A 255 -16.21 -5.47 23.67
CA SER A 255 -16.75 -6.69 23.07
C SER A 255 -16.53 -6.82 21.57
N GLU A 256 -16.20 -5.71 20.89
CA GLU A 256 -16.03 -5.61 19.44
C GLU A 256 -14.59 -5.25 19.04
N GLU A 257 -13.74 -4.84 19.99
CA GLU A 257 -12.37 -4.44 19.72
C GLU A 257 -11.49 -5.64 19.30
N LEU A 258 -10.73 -5.48 18.22
CA LEU A 258 -9.79 -6.51 17.78
C LEU A 258 -8.57 -6.55 18.70
N VAL A 259 -8.52 -7.58 19.56
CA VAL A 259 -7.38 -7.87 20.43
C VAL A 259 -6.50 -8.94 19.79
N ILE A 260 -5.35 -8.52 19.27
CA ILE A 260 -4.32 -9.47 18.80
C ILE A 260 -3.42 -9.80 19.98
N LYS A 261 -3.56 -11.03 20.48
CA LYS A 261 -2.61 -11.58 21.45
C LYS A 261 -1.25 -11.71 20.76
N GLU A 262 -0.20 -11.25 21.41
CA GLU A 262 1.15 -11.46 20.90
C GLU A 262 1.38 -12.96 20.74
N PHE A 263 1.76 -13.38 19.54
CA PHE A 263 2.29 -14.72 19.34
C PHE A 263 3.72 -14.69 19.87
N GLU A 264 4.01 -15.49 20.90
CA GLU A 264 5.39 -15.86 21.21
C GLU A 264 5.95 -16.55 19.95
N VAL A 265 6.91 -15.89 19.29
CA VAL A 265 7.65 -16.43 18.14
C VAL A 265 8.84 -17.22 18.65
#